data_AF-A0A6V7XTG9-F1
#
_entry.id   AF-A0A6V7XTG9-F1
#
_cell.length_a   1.000
_cell.length_b   1.000
_cell.length_c   1.000
_cell.angle_alpha   90.00
_cell.angle_beta   90.00
_cell.angle_gamma   90.00
#
_symmetry.space_group_name_H-M   'P 1'
#
loop_
_entity.id
_entity.type
_entity.pdbx_description
1 polymer ?
#
loop_
_entity_poly.entity_id
_entity_poly.type
_entity_poly.pdbx_seq_one_letter_code
_entity_poly.pdbx_strand_id
1 'polypeptide(L)'
;MNTLTLTGSFSIAEAHSWLALCLAEVPERCPQAETVTFNFRSTFNGGTQLQANYSKGRVSYRSDNLSTIVILRDVISRIVSMGQIKVHIACDINEESIKKCLELIWPKLEYQSRLVRQLELARGLKLCFVCLFVAL
;
A
#
# COMPACT_ATOMS: atom_id res chain seq x y z
N MET A 1 5.31 -1.44 13.67
CA MET A 1 5.36 -1.67 12.21
C MET A 1 4.96 -3.10 11.90
N ASN A 2 4.14 -3.32 10.88
CA ASN A 2 3.71 -4.64 10.45
C ASN A 2 4.83 -5.31 9.65
N THR A 3 5.00 -6.61 9.83
CA THR A 3 6.11 -7.36 9.20
C THR A 3 5.62 -8.64 8.56
N LEU A 4 5.94 -8.85 7.28
CA LEU A 4 5.74 -10.09 6.55
C LEU A 4 7.09 -10.72 6.26
N THR A 5 7.28 -11.94 6.73
CA THR A 5 8.50 -12.73 6.51
C THR A 5 8.21 -13.96 5.68
N LEU A 6 9.06 -14.20 4.69
CA LEU A 6 9.03 -15.36 3.82
C LEU A 6 10.37 -16.08 3.96
N THR A 7 10.32 -17.38 4.26
CA THR A 7 11.53 -18.22 4.38
C THR A 7 11.36 -19.47 3.54
N GLY A 8 12.37 -19.82 2.75
CA GLY A 8 12.30 -20.96 1.84
C GLY A 8 13.59 -21.19 1.06
N SER A 9 13.55 -22.10 0.09
CA SER A 9 14.69 -22.47 -0.75
C SER A 9 14.70 -21.71 -2.08
N PHE A 10 14.45 -20.40 -2.06
CA PHE A 10 14.45 -19.54 -3.25
C PHE A 10 15.75 -18.72 -3.36
N SER A 11 16.09 -18.37 -4.58
CA SER A 11 17.23 -17.52 -4.94
C SER A 11 16.91 -16.03 -4.76
N ILE A 12 17.96 -15.20 -4.72
CA ILE A 12 17.81 -13.74 -4.66
C ILE A 12 17.08 -13.22 -5.91
N ALA A 13 17.34 -13.82 -7.08
CA ALA A 13 16.71 -13.44 -8.33
C ALA A 13 15.19 -13.68 -8.34
N GLU A 14 14.73 -14.80 -7.74
CA GLU A 14 13.30 -15.07 -7.58
C GLU A 14 12.64 -14.09 -6.60
N ALA A 15 13.29 -13.81 -5.46
CA ALA A 15 12.78 -12.81 -4.52
C ALA A 15 12.68 -11.42 -5.17
N HIS A 16 13.68 -11.05 -5.97
CA HIS A 16 13.70 -9.80 -6.72
C HIS A 16 12.57 -9.75 -7.78
N SER A 17 12.33 -10.84 -8.51
CA SER A 17 11.28 -10.89 -9.52
C SER A 17 9.88 -10.78 -8.90
N TRP A 18 9.65 -11.41 -7.74
CA TRP A 18 8.38 -11.24 -7.00
C TRP A 18 8.16 -9.77 -6.61
N LEU A 19 9.21 -9.09 -6.16
CA LEU A 19 9.13 -7.67 -5.81
C LEU A 19 8.84 -6.78 -7.02
N ALA A 20 9.53 -7.03 -8.14
CA ALA A 20 9.34 -6.32 -9.40
C ALA A 20 7.93 -6.51 -10.00
N LEU A 21 7.29 -7.66 -9.74
CA LEU A 21 5.88 -7.88 -10.10
C LEU A 21 4.91 -7.11 -9.20
N CYS A 22 5.29 -6.84 -7.94
CA CYS A 22 4.41 -6.17 -6.98
C CYS A 22 4.49 -4.65 -7.04
N LEU A 23 5.65 -4.09 -7.40
CA LEU A 23 5.93 -2.65 -7.29
C LEU A 23 6.51 -2.10 -8.58
N ALA A 24 6.06 -0.90 -8.95
CA ALA A 24 6.66 -0.10 -10.00
C ALA A 24 8.05 0.41 -9.57
N GLU A 25 8.88 0.76 -10.55
CA GLU A 25 10.22 1.39 -10.35
C GLU A 25 11.26 0.49 -9.67
N VAL A 26 11.04 -0.82 -9.63
CA VAL A 26 12.10 -1.78 -9.30
C VAL A 26 12.98 -1.98 -10.54
N PRO A 27 14.33 -1.90 -10.43
CA PRO A 27 15.22 -2.18 -11.55
C PRO A 27 14.96 -3.57 -12.13
N GLU A 28 15.00 -3.74 -13.46
CA GLU A 28 14.81 -5.07 -14.07
C GLU A 28 15.93 -6.06 -13.70
N ARG A 29 17.14 -5.54 -13.47
CA ARG A 29 18.31 -6.35 -13.13
C ARG A 29 18.48 -6.41 -11.62
N CYS A 30 18.53 -7.64 -11.10
CA CYS A 30 18.85 -7.89 -9.71
C CYS A 30 20.25 -7.32 -9.37
N PRO A 31 20.38 -6.51 -8.32
CA PRO A 31 21.69 -6.05 -7.85
C PRO A 31 22.59 -7.24 -7.47
N GLN A 32 23.89 -7.11 -7.72
CA GLN A 32 24.90 -8.11 -7.33
C GLN A 32 25.31 -7.95 -5.85
N ALA A 33 24.33 -7.97 -4.95
CA ALA A 33 24.55 -7.92 -3.51
C ALA A 33 23.98 -9.15 -2.82
N GLU A 34 24.59 -9.58 -1.72
CA GLU A 34 24.11 -10.72 -0.92
C GLU A 34 22.77 -10.44 -0.23
N THR A 35 22.54 -9.17 0.09
CA THR A 35 21.31 -8.65 0.69
C THR A 35 20.95 -7.34 0.01
N VAL A 36 19.69 -7.18 -0.37
CA VAL A 36 19.20 -5.96 -1.02
C VAL A 36 18.06 -5.39 -0.19
N THR A 37 18.10 -4.07 0.03
CA THR A 37 17.04 -3.33 0.73
C THR A 37 16.53 -2.20 -0.15
N PHE A 38 15.22 -2.18 -0.38
CA PHE A 38 14.51 -1.08 -1.03
C PHE A 38 13.54 -0.43 -0.06
N ASN A 39 13.43 0.89 -0.13
CA ASN A 39 12.49 1.67 0.67
C ASN A 39 11.56 2.43 -0.28
N PHE A 40 10.26 2.16 -0.15
CA PHE A 40 9.20 2.78 -0.93
C PHE A 40 8.35 3.67 -0.04
N ARG A 41 7.77 4.70 -0.65
CA ARG A 41 6.83 5.61 0.02
C ARG A 41 5.52 5.64 -0.74
N SER A 42 4.41 5.46 -0.03
CA SER A 42 3.08 5.60 -0.62
C SER A 42 2.80 7.07 -0.95
N THR A 43 2.33 7.32 -2.17
CA THR A 43 1.89 8.63 -2.65
C THR A 43 0.50 9.01 -2.12
N PHE A 44 -0.39 8.03 -1.89
CA PHE A 44 -1.80 8.27 -1.57
C PHE A 44 -2.11 8.30 -0.06
N ASN A 45 -1.44 7.49 0.77
CA ASN A 45 -1.88 7.24 2.16
C ASN A 45 -1.25 8.16 3.22
N GLY A 46 -0.83 9.37 2.85
CA GLY A 46 -0.24 10.30 3.83
C GLY A 46 1.20 9.97 4.20
N GLY A 47 1.91 9.22 3.34
CA GLY A 47 3.35 9.01 3.45
C GLY A 47 3.80 7.73 4.15
N THR A 48 2.92 6.73 4.30
CA THR A 48 3.29 5.40 4.82
C THR A 48 4.43 4.79 4.02
N GLN A 49 5.34 4.08 4.69
CA GLN A 49 6.53 3.51 4.07
C GLN A 49 6.43 1.98 3.96
N LEU A 50 7.07 1.43 2.94
CA LEU A 50 7.29 -0.01 2.76
C LEU A 50 8.78 -0.24 2.58
N GLN A 51 9.38 -1.00 3.49
CA GLN A 51 10.73 -1.49 3.36
C GLN A 51 10.70 -2.96 2.91
N ALA A 52 11.36 -3.25 1.80
CA ALA A 52 11.57 -4.60 1.30
C ALA A 52 13.04 -4.96 1.48
N ASN A 53 13.32 -5.97 2.29
CA ASN A 53 14.67 -6.50 2.48
C ASN A 53 14.66 -8.00 2.14
N TYR A 54 15.48 -8.40 1.18
CA TYR A 54 15.59 -9.78 0.74
C TYR A 54 17.06 -10.22 0.61
N SER A 55 17.27 -11.48 0.96
CA SER A 55 18.52 -12.22 0.85
C SER A 55 18.21 -13.64 0.35
N LYS A 56 19.25 -14.44 0.12
CA LYS A 56 19.06 -15.84 -0.29
C LYS A 56 18.21 -16.59 0.75
N GLY A 57 17.08 -17.15 0.31
CA GLY A 57 16.14 -17.92 1.14
C GLY A 57 15.34 -17.15 2.20
N ARG A 58 15.44 -15.81 2.27
CA ARG A 58 14.68 -14.99 3.22
C ARG A 58 14.26 -13.66 2.62
N VAL A 59 12.99 -13.31 2.79
CA VAL A 59 12.45 -11.98 2.48
C VAL A 59 11.72 -11.43 3.70
N SER A 60 11.86 -10.14 3.93
CA SER A 60 11.13 -9.39 4.95
C SER A 60 10.57 -8.10 4.36
N TYR A 61 9.26 -7.93 4.46
CA TYR A 61 8.55 -6.72 4.11
C TYR A 61 8.06 -6.05 5.40
N ARG A 62 8.38 -4.79 5.59
CA ARG A 62 7.97 -4.00 6.75
C ARG A 62 7.20 -2.78 6.29
N SER A 63 6.03 -2.54 6.85
CA SER A 63 5.21 -1.39 6.48
C SER A 63 4.37 -0.89 7.65
N ASP A 64 4.08 0.40 7.63
CA ASP A 64 3.15 1.05 8.55
C ASP A 64 1.69 0.73 8.22
N ASN A 65 1.42 0.30 6.99
CA ASN A 65 0.08 0.03 6.50
C ASN A 65 -0.20 -1.47 6.40
N LEU A 66 -1.20 -1.94 7.17
CA LEU A 66 -1.64 -3.33 7.17
C LEU A 66 -2.10 -3.78 5.77
N SER A 67 -2.84 -2.94 5.06
CA SER A 67 -3.35 -3.29 3.72
C SER A 67 -2.20 -3.57 2.75
N THR A 68 -1.11 -2.80 2.83
CA THR A 68 0.07 -3.04 1.98
C THR A 68 0.69 -4.42 2.25
N ILE A 69 0.82 -4.80 3.53
CA ILE A 69 1.37 -6.11 3.90
C ILE A 69 0.45 -7.26 3.44
N VAL A 70 -0.86 -7.12 3.61
CA VAL A 70 -1.84 -8.15 3.22
C VAL A 70 -1.86 -8.32 1.69
N ILE A 71 -1.86 -7.22 0.93
CA ILE A 71 -1.81 -7.28 -0.53
C ILE A 71 -0.54 -7.99 -0.99
N LEU A 72 0.63 -7.64 -0.43
CA LEU A 72 1.88 -8.32 -0.76
C LEU A 72 1.83 -9.81 -0.42
N ARG A 73 1.31 -10.17 0.76
CA ARG A 73 1.13 -11.57 1.16
C ARG A 73 0.31 -12.33 0.13
N ASP A 74 -0.84 -11.80 -0.28
CA ASP A 74 -1.77 -12.51 -1.16
C ASP A 74 -1.21 -12.68 -2.57
N VAL A 75 -0.59 -11.62 -3.12
CA VAL A 75 0.05 -11.66 -4.44
C VAL A 75 1.21 -12.64 -4.45
N ILE A 76 2.10 -12.57 -3.45
CA ILE A 76 3.26 -13.47 -3.37
C ILE A 76 2.81 -14.91 -3.12
N SER A 77 1.81 -15.14 -2.28
CA SER A 77 1.28 -16.49 -2.03
C SER A 77 0.76 -17.13 -3.31
N ARG A 78 0.13 -16.34 -4.19
CA ARG A 78 -0.33 -16.79 -5.50
C ARG A 78 0.84 -17.12 -6.43
N ILE A 79 1.84 -16.24 -6.52
CA ILE A 79 3.04 -16.44 -7.37
C ILE A 79 3.80 -17.71 -6.94
N VAL A 80 4.02 -17.87 -5.64
CA VAL A 80 4.71 -19.03 -5.06
C VAL A 80 3.96 -20.33 -5.35
N SER A 81 2.63 -20.31 -5.23
CA SER A 81 1.79 -21.47 -5.54
C SER A 81 1.85 -21.85 -7.01
N MET A 82 1.88 -20.86 -7.92
CA MET A 82 2.03 -21.10 -9.36
C MET A 82 3.42 -21.64 -9.73
N GLY A 83 4.48 -21.18 -9.04
CA GLY A 83 5.85 -21.66 -9.25
C GLY A 83 6.19 -22.99 -8.56
N GLN A 84 5.26 -23.57 -7.79
CA GLN A 84 5.47 -24.78 -6.98
C GLN A 84 6.65 -24.68 -5.98
N ILE A 85 6.97 -23.47 -5.53
CA ILE A 85 8.06 -23.24 -4.57
C ILE A 85 7.49 -23.41 -3.16
N LYS A 86 8.15 -24.21 -2.30
CA LYS A 86 7.76 -24.32 -0.90
C LYS A 86 8.32 -23.14 -0.11
N VAL A 87 7.44 -22.22 0.29
CA VAL A 87 7.79 -21.05 1.11
C VAL A 87 6.94 -21.03 2.37
N HIS A 88 7.58 -20.81 3.51
CA HIS A 88 6.91 -20.55 4.77
C HIS A 88 6.65 -19.05 4.91
N ILE A 89 5.38 -18.69 5.12
CA ILE A 89 4.92 -17.29 5.17
C ILE A 89 4.44 -17.00 6.60
N ALA A 90 5.07 -16.03 7.26
CA ALA A 90 4.67 -15.56 8.57
C ALA A 90 4.40 -14.05 8.55
N CYS A 91 3.29 -13.63 9.15
CA CYS A 91 2.87 -12.23 9.22
C CYS A 91 2.71 -11.85 10.70
N ASP A 92 3.38 -10.77 11.09
CA ASP A 92 3.29 -10.15 12.41
C ASP A 92 2.63 -8.78 12.25
N ILE A 93 1.47 -8.62 12.90
CA ILE A 93 0.60 -7.45 12.75
C ILE A 93 0.63 -6.69 14.07
N ASN A 94 0.97 -5.41 13.99
CA ASN A 94 0.92 -4.50 15.12
C ASN A 94 -0.41 -3.73 15.09
N GLU A 95 -1.26 -3.92 16.11
CA GLU A 95 -2.57 -3.28 16.21
C GLU A 95 -2.51 -1.74 16.25
N GLU A 96 -1.45 -1.16 16.81
CA GLU A 96 -1.27 0.30 16.86
C GLU A 96 -1.14 0.92 15.46
N SER A 97 -0.66 0.13 14.49
CA SER A 97 -0.54 0.57 13.10
C SER A 97 -1.90 0.90 12.47
N ILE A 98 -2.97 0.22 12.92
CA ILE A 98 -4.33 0.43 12.43
C ILE A 98 -4.82 1.80 12.88
N LYS A 99 -4.66 2.10 14.17
CA LYS A 99 -4.98 3.41 14.73
C LYS A 99 -4.22 4.51 14.00
N LYS A 100 -2.92 4.30 13.74
CA LYS A 100 -2.11 5.29 13.04
C LYS A 100 -2.57 5.54 11.60
N CYS A 101 -2.94 4.48 10.88
CA CYS A 101 -3.49 4.60 9.54
C CYS A 101 -4.82 5.37 9.54
N LEU A 102 -5.69 5.13 10.52
CA LEU A 102 -6.95 5.86 10.66
C LEU A 102 -6.71 7.35 10.91
N GLU A 103 -5.76 7.71 11.76
CA GLU A 103 -5.37 9.11 12.00
C GLU A 103 -4.91 9.82 10.71
N LEU A 104 -4.22 9.10 9.81
CA LEU A 104 -3.76 9.66 8.52
C LEU A 104 -4.90 9.85 7.52
N ILE A 105 -5.90 8.95 7.55
CA ILE A 105 -7.04 8.98 6.62
C ILE A 105 -8.11 9.98 7.07
N TRP A 106 -8.30 10.13 8.39
CA TRP A 106 -9.31 10.98 8.99
C TRP A 106 -9.41 12.40 8.42
N PRO A 107 -8.33 13.21 8.35
CA PRO A 107 -8.42 14.58 7.83
C PRO A 107 -8.83 14.63 6.35
N LYS A 108 -8.51 13.60 5.57
CA LYS A 108 -8.91 13.51 4.16
C LYS A 108 -10.41 13.25 4.04
N LEU A 109 -10.96 12.35 4.87
CA LEU A 109 -12.40 12.08 4.91
C LEU A 109 -13.19 13.31 5.34
N GLU A 110 -12.73 14.01 6.38
CA GLU A 110 -13.37 15.22 6.87
C GLU A 110 -13.38 16.33 5.80
N TYR A 111 -12.26 16.52 5.11
CA TYR A 111 -12.17 17.46 3.99
C TYR A 111 -13.19 17.13 2.89
N GLN A 112 -13.29 15.87 2.48
CA GLN A 112 -14.24 15.45 1.44
C GLN A 112 -15.69 15.64 1.89
N SER A 113 -16.03 15.30 3.13
CA SER A 113 -17.35 15.51 3.71
C SER A 113 -17.75 17.00 3.69
N ARG A 114 -16.83 17.88 4.10
CA ARG A 114 -17.06 19.33 4.07
C ARG A 114 -17.24 19.85 2.65
N LEU A 115 -16.45 19.37 1.68
CA LEU A 115 -16.53 19.79 0.29
C LEU A 115 -17.88 19.42 -0.33
N VAL A 116 -18.38 18.20 -0.06
CA VAL A 116 -19.70 17.75 -0.51
C VAL A 116 -20.79 18.67 0.04
N ARG A 117 -20.75 18.99 1.34
CA ARG A 117 -21.74 19.90 1.95
C ARG A 117 -21.71 21.31 1.33
N GLN A 118 -20.52 21.85 1.03
CA GLN A 118 -20.40 23.14 0.36
C GLN A 118 -20.97 23.10 -1.07
N LEU A 119 -20.75 22.01 -1.79
CA LEU A 119 -21.29 21.79 -3.13
C LEU A 119 -22.83 21.74 -3.11
N GLU A 120 -23.43 21.06 -2.14
CA GLU A 120 -24.89 20.98 -1.97
C GLU A 120 -25.50 22.37 -1.73
N LEU A 121 -24.90 23.16 -0.83
CA LEU A 121 -25.34 24.53 -0.58
C LEU A 121 -25.19 25.42 -1.82
N ALA A 122 -24.05 25.33 -2.52
CA ALA A 122 -23.81 26.09 -3.75
C ALA A 122 -24.84 25.73 -4.85
N ARG A 123 -25.20 24.45 -4.99
CA ARG A 123 -26.25 24.01 -5.92
C ARG A 123 -27.62 24.58 -5.55
N GLY A 124 -27.99 24.55 -4.28
CA GLY A 124 -29.24 25.14 -3.78
C GLY A 124 -29.32 26.65 -4.05
N LEU A 125 -28.25 27.39 -3.74
CA LEU A 125 -28.17 28.84 -3.98
C LEU A 125 -28.28 29.19 -5.47
N LYS A 126 -27.63 28.41 -6.34
CA LYS A 126 -27.72 28.61 -7.79
C LYS A 126 -29.15 28.46 -8.31
N LEU A 127 -29.89 27.47 -7.83
CA LEU A 127 -31.31 27.26 -8.19
C LEU A 127 -32.18 28.43 -7.73
N CYS A 128 -31.99 28.94 -6.51
CA CYS A 128 -32.73 30.10 -6.02
C CYS A 128 -32.46 31.37 -6.84
N PHE A 129 -31.20 31.63 -7.23
CA PHE A 129 -30.86 32.79 -8.06
C PHE A 129 -31.50 32.72 -9.45
N VAL A 130 -31.56 31.54 -10.07
CA VAL A 130 -32.24 31.36 -11.37
C VAL A 130 -33.75 31.55 -11.23
N CYS A 131 -34.37 30.98 -10.20
CA CYS A 131 -35.80 31.19 -9.95
C CYS A 131 -36.16 32.66 -9.68
N LEU A 132 -35.30 33.41 -8.97
CA LEU A 132 -35.52 34.84 -8.73
C LEU A 132 -35.43 35.67 -10.01
N PHE A 133 -34.54 35.32 -10.95
CA PHE A 133 -34.36 36.03 -12.22
C PHE A 133 -35.43 35.72 -13.27
N VAL A 134 -36.10 34.57 -13.19
CA VAL A 134 -37.23 34.22 -14.08
C VAL A 134 -38.55 34.81 -13.58
N ALA A 135 -38.63 35.18 -12.30
CA ALA A 135 -39.82 35.76 -11.67
C ALA A 135 -39.86 37.31 -11.70
N LEU A 136 -38.83 37.96 -12.24
CA LEU A 136 -38.69 39.42 -12.42
C LEU A 136 -38.71 39.77 -13.90
#